data_AF-A0A950UGH3-F1
#
_entry.id   AF-A0A950UGH3-F1
#
_cell.length_a   1.000
_cell.length_b   1.000
_cell.length_c   1.000
_cell.angle_alpha   90.00
_cell.angle_beta   90.00
_cell.angle_gamma   90.00
#
_symmetry.space_group_name_H-M   'P 1'
#
loop_
_entity.id
_entity.type
_entity.pdbx_description
1 polymer ?
#
loop_
_entity_poly.entity_id
_entity_poly.type
_entity_poly.pdbx_seq_one_letter_code
_entity_poly.pdbx_strand_id
1 'polypeptide(L)'
;MNTDEVTAALGRLYGPDDWPAPFHVLRGLQLIRGGAAAGDAARRARTTTRRIENLERAADPIAELIGATSRDIQHEHRSGARQALAQLLVGRATEAAFEEFYRKEMGSQEFELRDLRESRTDTDYRLLNGRQRPLYRINIKFIGSSFRRAPELVGLEPDDCFPLATYKIFNALKKQEQEHLPYIFLVVFVRTLNVELIGSHIPAEFVEFMGLLRASAKSGLSRRNIEDRVVDRMVRERTAAFSMTYDAVKAAAWYVLSARKADNLLRGLLFDRVYALKIRGFAQQFRRAELDMHFSLKDDLVALRQFLETLREQGQTVVASMLERGTV
;
A
#
# COMPACT_ATOMS: atom_id res chain seq x y z
N MET A 1 23.42 -10.10 6.51
CA MET A 1 22.96 -9.90 7.89
C MET A 1 23.53 -10.95 8.82
N ASN A 2 24.36 -10.54 9.77
CA ASN A 2 24.75 -11.32 10.95
C ASN A 2 23.69 -11.17 12.06
N THR A 3 23.88 -11.84 13.20
CA THR A 3 22.94 -11.77 14.33
C THR A 3 22.73 -10.34 14.83
N ASP A 4 23.81 -9.55 14.94
CA ASP A 4 23.73 -8.20 15.50
C ASP A 4 22.92 -7.27 14.58
N GLU A 5 23.13 -7.35 13.26
CA GLU A 5 22.37 -6.61 12.25
C GLU A 5 20.88 -6.96 12.29
N VAL A 6 20.53 -8.25 12.44
CA VAL A 6 19.13 -8.67 12.60
C VAL A 6 18.53 -8.13 13.90
N THR A 7 19.26 -8.22 15.02
CA THR A 7 18.77 -7.70 16.30
C THR A 7 18.61 -6.18 16.30
N ALA A 8 19.49 -5.45 15.61
CA ALA A 8 19.36 -4.00 15.44
C ALA A 8 18.12 -3.64 14.61
N ALA A 9 17.87 -4.35 13.51
CA ALA A 9 16.66 -4.16 12.70
C ALA A 9 15.39 -4.44 13.52
N LEU A 10 15.36 -5.55 14.27
CA LEU A 10 14.24 -5.89 15.15
C LEU A 10 14.04 -4.87 16.27
N GLY A 11 15.12 -4.41 16.90
CA GLY A 11 15.09 -3.37 17.93
C GLY A 11 14.48 -2.07 17.41
N ARG A 12 14.82 -1.67 16.18
CA ARG A 12 14.23 -0.47 15.55
C ARG A 12 12.75 -0.66 15.16
N LEU A 13 12.34 -1.86 14.75
CA LEU A 13 10.97 -2.16 14.30
C LEU A 13 9.98 -2.41 15.45
N TYR A 14 10.42 -3.07 16.51
CA TYR A 14 9.56 -3.58 17.59
C TYR A 14 9.91 -3.02 18.96
N GLY A 15 11.04 -2.31 19.10
CA GLY A 15 11.56 -1.93 20.41
C GLY A 15 12.29 -3.09 21.11
N PRO A 16 12.76 -2.86 22.35
CA PRO A 16 13.60 -3.81 23.08
C PRO A 16 12.84 -5.05 23.54
N ASP A 17 11.50 -5.01 23.71
CA ASP A 17 10.72 -6.05 24.40
C ASP A 17 9.55 -6.72 23.62
N ASP A 18 9.26 -6.34 22.37
CA ASP A 18 8.21 -7.00 21.53
C ASP A 18 8.65 -7.70 20.21
N TRP A 19 9.76 -8.43 20.16
CA TRP A 19 10.20 -9.13 18.95
C TRP A 19 9.26 -10.31 18.68
N PRO A 20 8.81 -10.51 17.43
CA PRO A 20 7.88 -11.58 17.11
C PRO A 20 8.59 -12.95 17.15
N ALA A 21 7.83 -14.04 17.29
CA ALA A 21 8.38 -15.38 17.06
C ALA A 21 8.78 -15.58 15.58
N PRO A 22 9.88 -16.27 15.27
CA PRO A 22 10.80 -16.94 16.20
C PRO A 22 11.90 -16.03 16.77
N PHE A 23 11.97 -14.75 16.37
CA PHE A 23 13.07 -13.84 16.72
C PHE A 23 13.16 -13.44 18.20
N HIS A 24 12.08 -13.55 18.99
CA HIS A 24 12.15 -13.28 20.44
C HIS A 24 13.27 -14.05 21.15
N VAL A 25 13.64 -15.24 20.65
CA VAL A 25 14.71 -16.09 21.20
C VAL A 25 16.08 -15.43 21.10
N LEU A 26 16.32 -14.56 20.11
CA LEU A 26 17.58 -13.83 19.95
C LEU A 26 17.91 -12.93 21.16
N ARG A 27 16.89 -12.49 21.91
CA ARG A 27 17.12 -11.76 23.17
C ARG A 27 17.70 -12.63 24.25
N GLY A 28 17.24 -13.87 24.33
CA GLY A 28 17.81 -14.85 25.24
C GLY A 28 19.30 -15.03 24.96
N LEU A 29 19.67 -15.12 23.67
CA LEU A 29 21.05 -15.17 23.24
C LEU A 29 21.85 -13.92 23.62
N GLN A 30 21.28 -12.72 23.43
CA GLN A 30 21.92 -11.46 23.86
C GLN A 30 22.14 -11.41 25.37
N LEU A 31 21.18 -11.88 26.16
CA LEU A 31 21.28 -11.92 27.63
C LEU A 31 22.38 -12.88 28.10
N ILE A 32 22.46 -14.08 27.52
CA ILE A 32 23.53 -15.04 27.85
C ILE A 32 24.90 -14.47 27.47
N ARG A 33 25.04 -13.87 26.29
CA ARG A 33 26.27 -13.19 25.87
C ARG A 33 26.66 -12.03 26.78
N GLY A 34 25.69 -11.39 27.42
CA GLY A 34 25.87 -10.37 28.46
C GLY A 34 26.16 -10.93 29.86
N GLY A 35 26.31 -12.24 30.03
CA GLY A 35 26.64 -12.90 31.30
C GLY A 35 25.44 -13.36 32.15
N ALA A 36 24.21 -13.28 31.63
CA ALA A 36 23.04 -13.77 32.35
C ALA A 36 23.01 -15.31 32.38
N ALA A 37 22.51 -15.88 33.47
CA ALA A 37 22.28 -17.32 33.56
C ALA A 37 21.20 -17.77 32.55
N ALA A 38 21.41 -18.92 31.90
CA ALA A 38 20.54 -19.41 30.81
C ALA A 38 19.06 -19.53 31.21
N GLY A 39 18.77 -19.90 32.46
CA GLY A 39 17.39 -19.97 32.98
C GLY A 39 16.70 -18.60 33.10
N ASP A 40 17.43 -17.55 33.49
CA ASP A 40 16.89 -16.18 33.53
C ASP A 40 16.69 -15.63 32.12
N ALA A 41 17.67 -15.84 31.24
CA ALA A 41 17.57 -15.47 29.83
C ALA A 41 16.37 -16.12 29.14
N ALA A 42 16.11 -17.41 29.38
CA ALA A 42 14.95 -18.14 28.86
C ALA A 42 13.62 -17.55 29.33
N ARG A 43 13.52 -17.25 30.63
CA ARG A 43 12.32 -16.66 31.22
C ARG A 43 12.03 -15.29 30.61
N ARG A 44 13.03 -14.42 30.52
CA ARG A 44 12.89 -13.07 29.97
C ARG A 44 12.57 -13.06 28.47
N ALA A 45 13.17 -13.98 27.72
CA ALA A 45 12.88 -14.15 26.29
C ALA A 45 11.60 -14.96 26.02
N ARG A 46 10.89 -15.42 27.06
CA ARG A 46 9.66 -16.25 26.95
C ARG A 46 9.86 -17.50 26.09
N THR A 47 10.95 -18.22 26.33
CA THR A 47 11.33 -19.43 25.60
C THR A 47 11.91 -20.48 26.55
N THR A 48 12.43 -21.59 26.02
CA THR A 48 13.06 -22.65 26.83
C THR A 48 14.58 -22.50 26.87
N THR A 49 15.20 -22.87 28.00
CA THR A 49 16.65 -22.89 28.17
C THR A 49 17.33 -23.68 27.05
N ARG A 50 16.80 -24.89 26.76
CA ARG A 50 17.29 -25.75 25.66
C ARG A 50 17.32 -25.02 24.32
N ARG A 51 16.31 -24.21 24.01
CA ARG A 51 16.25 -23.51 22.72
C ARG A 51 17.30 -22.41 22.62
N ILE A 52 17.58 -21.68 23.70
CA ILE A 52 18.64 -20.67 23.70
C ILE A 52 20.02 -21.33 23.66
N GLU A 53 20.25 -22.39 24.44
CA GLU A 53 21.53 -23.11 24.43
C GLU A 53 21.85 -23.71 23.05
N ASN A 54 20.83 -24.30 22.38
CA ASN A 54 21.01 -24.77 21.01
C ASN A 54 21.40 -23.64 20.07
N LEU A 55 20.77 -22.47 20.25
CA LEU A 55 21.02 -21.28 19.45
C LEU A 55 22.41 -20.68 19.70
N GLU A 56 22.89 -20.72 20.95
CA GLU A 56 24.21 -20.27 21.34
C GLU A 56 25.32 -21.15 20.75
N ARG A 57 25.11 -22.47 20.71
CA ARG A 57 26.04 -23.43 20.10
C ARG A 57 25.98 -23.45 18.57
N ALA A 58 24.95 -22.86 17.97
CA ALA A 58 24.79 -22.84 16.52
C ALA A 58 25.88 -21.96 15.87
N ALA A 59 26.46 -22.46 14.77
CA ALA A 59 27.44 -21.69 13.99
C ALA A 59 26.84 -20.40 13.41
N ASP A 60 25.55 -20.44 13.05
CA ASP A 60 24.77 -19.28 12.64
C ASP A 60 23.40 -19.31 13.36
N PRO A 61 23.22 -18.47 14.40
CA PRO A 61 21.96 -18.37 15.11
C PRO A 61 20.75 -18.00 14.23
N ILE A 62 20.96 -17.22 13.18
CA ILE A 62 19.87 -16.84 12.27
C ILE A 62 19.47 -18.04 11.41
N ALA A 63 20.45 -18.80 10.89
CA ALA A 63 20.20 -20.03 10.16
C ALA A 63 19.39 -21.03 11.01
N GLU A 64 19.76 -21.20 12.28
CA GLU A 64 19.06 -22.11 13.20
C GLU A 64 17.60 -21.67 13.43
N LEU A 65 17.33 -20.36 13.50
CA LEU A 65 15.98 -19.86 13.77
C LEU A 65 15.02 -19.90 12.59
N ILE A 66 15.49 -19.50 11.41
CA ILE A 66 14.62 -19.29 10.23
C ILE A 66 15.02 -20.10 9.01
N GLY A 67 16.10 -20.89 9.11
CA GLY A 67 16.56 -21.75 8.02
C GLY A 67 17.16 -21.00 6.83
N ALA A 68 17.62 -19.77 7.03
CA ALA A 68 18.29 -18.98 5.99
C ALA A 68 19.38 -18.09 6.60
N THR A 69 20.37 -17.78 5.78
CA THR A 69 21.52 -16.94 6.10
C THR A 69 21.60 -15.75 5.15
N SER A 70 22.52 -14.84 5.44
CA SER A 70 22.87 -13.74 4.53
C SER A 70 23.32 -14.19 3.14
N ARG A 71 23.91 -15.40 3.02
CA ARG A 71 24.39 -15.96 1.75
C ARG A 71 23.26 -16.47 0.87
N ASP A 72 22.13 -16.83 1.47
CA ASP A 72 20.94 -17.32 0.76
C ASP A 72 20.12 -16.16 0.16
N ILE A 73 20.45 -14.91 0.51
CA ILE A 73 19.78 -13.73 -0.04
C ILE A 73 20.28 -13.50 -1.47
N GLN A 74 19.48 -13.90 -2.44
CA GLN A 74 19.71 -13.63 -3.86
C GLN A 74 19.22 -12.22 -4.27
N HIS A 75 19.60 -11.80 -5.46
CA HIS A 75 19.17 -10.51 -6.03
C HIS A 75 17.64 -10.38 -6.09
N GLU A 76 16.94 -11.45 -6.46
CA GLU A 76 15.47 -11.49 -6.52
C GLU A 76 14.79 -11.27 -5.16
N HIS A 77 15.38 -11.75 -4.07
CA HIS A 77 14.87 -11.53 -2.72
C HIS A 77 14.93 -10.05 -2.34
N ARG A 78 16.05 -9.38 -2.65
CA ARG A 78 16.24 -7.94 -2.40
C ARG A 78 15.35 -7.10 -3.30
N SER A 79 15.29 -7.44 -4.59
CA SER A 79 14.44 -6.74 -5.56
C SER A 79 12.97 -6.84 -5.15
N GLY A 80 12.49 -8.05 -4.83
CA GLY A 80 11.13 -8.26 -4.35
C GLY A 80 10.82 -7.56 -3.02
N ALA A 81 11.79 -7.50 -2.09
CA ALA A 81 11.66 -6.72 -0.87
C ALA A 81 11.53 -5.21 -1.13
N ARG A 82 12.41 -4.64 -1.98
CA ARG A 82 12.33 -3.22 -2.37
C ARG A 82 11.00 -2.90 -3.02
N GLN A 83 10.56 -3.72 -3.97
CA GLN A 83 9.31 -3.50 -4.68
C GLN A 83 8.11 -3.52 -3.73
N ALA A 84 8.02 -4.50 -2.84
CA ALA A 84 6.91 -4.60 -1.90
C ALA A 84 6.88 -3.44 -0.90
N LEU A 85 8.04 -3.09 -0.33
CA LEU A 85 8.14 -1.96 0.60
C LEU A 85 7.83 -0.62 -0.09
N ALA A 86 8.31 -0.42 -1.32
CA ALA A 86 8.04 0.80 -2.09
C ALA A 86 6.56 0.94 -2.46
N GLN A 87 5.91 -0.13 -2.88
CA GLN A 87 4.46 -0.15 -3.16
C GLN A 87 3.63 0.19 -1.93
N LEU A 88 4.03 -0.31 -0.76
CA LEU A 88 3.37 0.02 0.48
C LEU A 88 3.61 1.46 0.92
N LEU A 89 4.86 1.90 0.82
CA LEU A 89 5.27 3.24 1.22
C LEU A 89 4.54 4.31 0.40
N VAL A 90 4.40 4.10 -0.92
CA VAL A 90 3.64 5.03 -1.76
C VAL A 90 2.16 5.06 -1.41
N GLY A 91 1.57 3.90 -1.07
CA GLY A 91 0.20 3.84 -0.56
C GLY A 91 0.02 4.70 0.71
N ARG A 92 0.89 4.49 1.70
CA ARG A 92 0.85 5.23 2.98
C ARG A 92 1.10 6.73 2.81
N ALA A 93 2.04 7.11 1.94
CA ALA A 93 2.29 8.51 1.62
C ALA A 93 1.11 9.17 0.89
N THR A 94 0.50 8.44 -0.04
CA THR A 94 -0.70 8.87 -0.77
C THR A 94 -1.87 9.11 0.18
N GLU A 95 -2.12 8.16 1.08
CA GLU A 95 -3.12 8.29 2.12
C GLU A 95 -2.89 9.51 3.03
N ALA A 96 -1.66 9.67 3.54
CA ALA A 96 -1.31 10.80 4.41
C ALA A 96 -1.44 12.16 3.71
N ALA A 97 -1.07 12.23 2.42
CA ALA A 97 -1.22 13.44 1.63
C ALA A 97 -2.69 13.80 1.41
N PHE A 98 -3.54 12.81 1.14
CA PHE A 98 -4.98 13.03 1.03
C PHE A 98 -5.61 13.49 2.34
N GLU A 99 -5.26 12.86 3.47
CA GLU A 99 -5.78 13.29 4.79
C GLU A 99 -5.46 14.76 5.08
N GLU A 100 -4.25 15.21 4.74
CA GLU A 100 -3.86 16.61 4.89
C GLU A 100 -4.60 17.53 3.90
N PHE A 101 -4.67 17.14 2.63
CA PHE A 101 -5.40 17.88 1.60
C PHE A 101 -6.87 18.07 2.00
N TYR A 102 -7.53 16.98 2.40
CA TYR A 102 -8.91 16.98 2.84
C TYR A 102 -9.12 17.91 4.05
N ARG A 103 -8.26 17.81 5.08
CA ARG A 103 -8.32 18.66 6.28
C ARG A 103 -8.18 20.14 5.93
N LYS A 104 -7.31 20.47 4.99
CA LYS A 104 -7.05 21.85 4.55
C LYS A 104 -8.24 22.42 3.77
N GLU A 105 -8.82 21.66 2.85
CA GLU A 105 -9.86 22.16 1.93
C GLU A 105 -11.27 22.19 2.56
N MET A 106 -11.59 21.22 3.43
CA MET A 106 -12.95 21.08 3.98
C MET A 106 -13.17 21.77 5.33
N GLY A 107 -12.12 21.92 6.15
CA GLY A 107 -12.28 22.33 7.55
C GLY A 107 -13.03 21.26 8.39
N SER A 108 -12.87 21.28 9.70
CA SER A 108 -13.22 20.14 10.57
C SER A 108 -14.67 20.09 11.08
N GLN A 109 -15.62 20.83 10.51
CA GLN A 109 -16.89 21.09 11.22
C GLN A 109 -18.11 20.27 10.73
N GLU A 110 -18.23 19.98 9.43
CA GLU A 110 -19.44 19.32 8.91
C GLU A 110 -19.22 17.89 8.40
N PHE A 111 -18.00 17.58 7.96
CA PHE A 111 -17.69 16.29 7.35
C PHE A 111 -16.47 15.64 8.02
N GLU A 112 -16.61 14.36 8.35
CA GLU A 112 -15.57 13.55 8.99
C GLU A 112 -15.06 12.49 8.02
N LEU A 113 -13.75 12.40 7.86
CA LEU A 113 -13.10 11.32 7.13
C LEU A 113 -12.77 10.18 8.10
N ARG A 114 -13.50 9.06 7.99
CA ARG A 114 -13.28 7.86 8.82
C ARG A 114 -12.39 6.87 8.09
N ASP A 115 -11.27 6.50 8.73
CA ASP A 115 -10.35 5.47 8.28
C ASP A 115 -10.98 4.06 8.40
N LEU A 116 -10.93 3.29 7.31
CA LEU A 116 -11.37 1.90 7.26
C LEU A 116 -10.27 0.92 6.83
N ARG A 117 -9.01 1.35 6.69
CA ARG A 117 -7.91 0.54 6.15
C ARG A 117 -7.65 -0.75 6.94
N GLU A 118 -7.93 -0.75 8.25
CA GLU A 118 -7.74 -1.93 9.12
C GLU A 118 -8.72 -3.07 8.83
N SER A 119 -9.84 -2.78 8.16
CA SER A 119 -10.93 -3.76 7.93
C SER A 119 -10.66 -4.77 6.81
N ARG A 120 -9.50 -4.72 6.13
CA ARG A 120 -9.17 -5.49 4.91
C ARG A 120 -10.26 -5.39 3.83
N THR A 121 -11.01 -4.28 3.81
CA THR A 121 -11.93 -3.97 2.72
C THR A 121 -11.17 -3.22 1.62
N ASP A 122 -11.78 -3.11 0.44
CA ASP A 122 -11.25 -2.29 -0.66
C ASP A 122 -11.52 -0.79 -0.47
N THR A 123 -12.10 -0.40 0.66
CA THR A 123 -12.42 0.98 1.01
C THR A 123 -11.37 1.50 1.98
N ASP A 124 -10.72 2.60 1.60
CA ASP A 124 -9.70 3.23 2.43
C ASP A 124 -10.35 4.18 3.44
N TYR A 125 -11.36 4.94 3.00
CA TYR A 125 -12.10 5.87 3.87
C TYR A 125 -13.60 5.83 3.62
N ARG A 126 -14.36 6.25 4.62
CA ARG A 126 -15.74 6.73 4.45
C ARG A 126 -15.82 8.20 4.82
N LEU A 127 -16.55 8.96 4.01
CA LEU A 127 -16.96 10.29 4.44
C LEU A 127 -18.27 10.22 5.20
N LEU A 128 -18.32 10.88 6.36
CA LEU A 128 -19.51 11.02 7.20
C LEU A 128 -19.90 12.49 7.29
N ASN A 129 -21.19 12.78 7.49
CA ASN A 129 -21.65 14.12 7.85
C ASN A 129 -21.66 14.32 9.37
N GLY A 130 -22.03 15.54 9.83
CA GLY A 130 -22.14 15.90 11.25
C GLY A 130 -23.13 15.06 12.07
N ARG A 131 -23.97 14.24 11.43
CA ARG A 131 -24.85 13.25 12.10
C ARG A 131 -24.28 11.82 12.09
N GLN A 132 -22.99 11.66 11.78
CA GLN A 132 -22.30 10.38 11.69
C GLN A 132 -22.89 9.44 10.63
N ARG A 133 -23.64 9.99 9.65
CA ARG A 133 -24.20 9.20 8.55
C ARG A 133 -23.18 9.10 7.41
N PRO A 134 -22.94 7.91 6.86
CA PRO A 134 -22.04 7.76 5.73
C PRO A 134 -22.63 8.40 4.47
N LEU A 135 -21.78 9.13 3.74
CA LEU A 135 -22.11 9.82 2.50
C LEU A 135 -21.56 9.10 1.28
N TYR A 136 -20.30 8.66 1.34
CA TYR A 136 -19.70 7.84 0.28
C TYR A 136 -18.44 7.11 0.77
N ARG A 137 -18.08 6.04 0.04
CA ARG A 137 -16.85 5.27 0.18
C ARG A 137 -15.77 5.85 -0.72
N ILE A 138 -14.54 5.87 -0.22
CA ILE A 138 -13.37 6.37 -0.94
C ILE A 138 -12.34 5.26 -1.01
N ASN A 139 -11.83 5.04 -2.21
CA ASN A 139 -10.65 4.21 -2.41
C ASN A 139 -9.62 4.97 -3.24
N ILE A 140 -8.39 5.02 -2.76
CA ILE A 140 -7.32 5.81 -3.35
C ILE A 140 -6.48 4.95 -4.30
N LYS A 141 -6.13 5.52 -5.45
CA LYS A 141 -5.35 4.91 -6.51
C LYS A 141 -4.20 5.82 -6.89
N PHE A 142 -3.00 5.32 -6.64
CA PHE A 142 -1.76 5.96 -7.07
C PHE A 142 -1.35 5.47 -8.45
N ILE A 143 -0.91 6.38 -9.31
CA ILE A 143 -0.33 6.11 -10.62
C ILE A 143 1.05 6.78 -10.68
N GLY A 144 2.10 6.00 -10.89
CA GLY A 144 3.48 6.49 -10.98
C GLY A 144 4.15 6.34 -12.35
N SER A 145 3.47 5.71 -13.30
CA SER A 145 4.04 5.38 -14.60
C SER A 145 3.07 5.71 -15.72
N SER A 146 3.53 6.48 -16.70
CA SER A 146 2.76 6.77 -17.92
C SER A 146 2.60 5.51 -18.78
N PHE A 147 1.41 5.27 -19.31
CA PHE A 147 1.18 4.20 -20.27
C PHE A 147 1.65 4.63 -21.66
N ARG A 148 2.95 4.46 -21.94
CA ARG A 148 3.60 5.02 -23.15
C ARG A 148 2.95 4.64 -24.48
N ARG A 149 2.32 3.46 -24.56
CA ARG A 149 1.62 2.97 -25.77
C ARG A 149 0.13 3.31 -25.78
N ALA A 150 -0.36 4.12 -24.85
CA ALA A 150 -1.76 4.51 -24.79
C ALA A 150 -2.31 5.07 -26.13
N PRO A 151 -1.55 5.88 -26.91
CA PRO A 151 -2.06 6.38 -28.19
C PRO A 151 -2.38 5.26 -29.18
N GLU A 152 -1.51 4.26 -29.26
CA GLU A 152 -1.64 3.12 -30.16
C GLU A 152 -2.75 2.15 -29.71
N LEU A 153 -2.86 1.90 -28.41
CA LEU A 153 -3.66 0.78 -27.90
C LEU A 153 -5.08 1.17 -27.51
N VAL A 154 -5.26 2.40 -27.01
CA VAL A 154 -6.52 2.90 -26.47
C VAL A 154 -6.85 4.34 -26.88
N GLY A 155 -6.03 4.99 -27.73
CA GLY A 155 -6.28 6.35 -28.20
C GLY A 155 -6.29 7.41 -27.08
N LEU A 156 -5.43 7.25 -26.07
CA LEU A 156 -5.21 8.25 -25.02
C LEU A 156 -3.77 8.76 -25.05
N GLU A 157 -3.55 9.98 -24.57
CA GLU A 157 -2.20 10.46 -24.30
C GLU A 157 -1.58 9.70 -23.11
N PRO A 158 -0.28 9.33 -23.15
CA PRO A 158 0.37 8.59 -22.05
C PRO A 158 0.26 9.27 -20.69
N ASP A 159 0.23 10.60 -20.76
CA ASP A 159 0.25 11.55 -19.64
C ASP A 159 -1.15 11.94 -19.14
N ASP A 160 -2.17 11.37 -19.77
CA ASP A 160 -3.59 11.54 -19.46
C ASP A 160 -4.27 10.18 -19.24
N CYS A 161 -3.52 9.07 -19.24
CA CYS A 161 -4.08 7.72 -19.23
C CYS A 161 -3.99 7.06 -17.85
N PHE A 162 -5.15 6.73 -17.28
CA PHE A 162 -5.28 5.98 -16.03
C PHE A 162 -5.89 4.58 -16.26
N PRO A 163 -5.16 3.49 -16.01
CA PRO A 163 -5.74 2.15 -16.01
C PRO A 163 -6.40 1.81 -14.66
N LEU A 164 -7.63 1.29 -14.71
CA LEU A 164 -8.32 0.72 -13.56
C LEU A 164 -8.90 -0.65 -13.92
N ALA A 165 -8.57 -1.64 -13.10
CA ALA A 165 -9.05 -3.00 -13.30
C ALA A 165 -10.58 -3.07 -13.26
N THR A 166 -11.15 -3.65 -14.30
CA THR A 166 -12.60 -3.80 -14.50
C THR A 166 -13.31 -4.49 -13.34
N TYR A 167 -12.68 -5.48 -12.69
CA TYR A 167 -13.27 -6.12 -11.50
C TYR A 167 -13.36 -5.17 -10.30
N LYS A 168 -12.47 -4.16 -10.19
CA LYS A 168 -12.54 -3.15 -9.12
C LYS A 168 -13.73 -2.23 -9.35
N ILE A 169 -14.01 -1.87 -10.60
CA ILE A 169 -15.21 -1.10 -10.99
C ILE A 169 -16.47 -1.90 -10.62
N PHE A 170 -16.53 -3.18 -11.02
CA PHE A 170 -17.65 -4.07 -10.70
C PHE A 170 -17.85 -4.23 -9.18
N ASN A 171 -16.78 -4.46 -8.41
CA ASN A 171 -16.85 -4.62 -6.97
C ASN A 171 -17.31 -3.33 -6.26
N ALA A 172 -16.84 -2.17 -6.73
CA ALA A 172 -17.27 -0.88 -6.21
C ALA A 172 -18.76 -0.64 -6.45
N LEU A 173 -19.27 -0.94 -7.66
CA LEU A 173 -20.70 -0.86 -7.95
C LEU A 173 -21.53 -1.81 -7.11
N LYS A 174 -21.11 -3.07 -7.01
CA LYS A 174 -21.80 -4.07 -6.18
C LYS A 174 -21.94 -3.57 -4.73
N LYS A 175 -20.89 -2.96 -4.19
CA LYS A 175 -20.92 -2.36 -2.84
C LYS A 175 -21.82 -1.14 -2.76
N GLN A 176 -21.78 -0.27 -3.76
CA GLN A 176 -22.65 0.89 -3.84
C GLN A 176 -24.13 0.47 -3.86
N GLU A 177 -24.48 -0.56 -4.63
CA GLU A 177 -25.85 -1.09 -4.72
C GLU A 177 -26.30 -1.78 -3.44
N GLN A 178 -25.42 -2.56 -2.80
CA GLN A 178 -25.74 -3.28 -1.56
C GLN A 178 -25.94 -2.36 -0.36
N GLU A 179 -25.20 -1.26 -0.29
CA GLU A 179 -25.23 -0.34 0.87
C GLU A 179 -25.98 0.96 0.58
N HIS A 180 -26.45 1.15 -0.66
CA HIS A 180 -27.01 2.41 -1.14
C HIS A 180 -26.12 3.62 -0.83
N LEU A 181 -24.82 3.44 -1.01
CA LEU A 181 -23.79 4.40 -0.64
C LEU A 181 -22.83 4.61 -1.81
N PRO A 182 -22.75 5.81 -2.39
CA PRO A 182 -21.86 6.07 -3.53
C PRO A 182 -20.41 5.65 -3.25
N TYR A 183 -19.74 5.16 -4.29
CA TYR A 183 -18.35 4.75 -4.23
C TYR A 183 -17.51 5.60 -5.17
N ILE A 184 -16.42 6.17 -4.68
CA ILE A 184 -15.47 6.96 -5.47
C ILE A 184 -14.08 6.36 -5.46
N PHE A 185 -13.44 6.42 -6.62
CA PHE A 185 -12.01 6.24 -6.77
C PHE A 185 -11.36 7.63 -6.74
N LEU A 186 -10.46 7.81 -5.80
CA LEU A 186 -9.63 8.99 -5.73
C LEU A 186 -8.29 8.68 -6.38
N VAL A 187 -7.92 9.42 -7.41
CA VAL A 187 -6.77 9.12 -8.27
C VAL A 187 -5.73 10.21 -8.12
N VAL A 188 -4.48 9.81 -7.88
CA VAL A 188 -3.33 10.73 -7.91
C VAL A 188 -2.33 10.25 -8.96
N PHE A 189 -1.87 11.17 -9.80
CA PHE A 189 -0.89 10.89 -10.84
C PHE A 189 0.42 11.63 -10.59
N VAL A 190 1.51 10.89 -10.36
CA VAL A 190 2.82 11.44 -10.02
C VAL A 190 3.87 10.94 -11.01
N ARG A 191 4.11 11.72 -12.07
CA ARG A 191 5.00 11.32 -13.20
C ARG A 191 6.44 11.08 -12.79
N THR A 192 6.92 11.81 -11.79
CA THR A 192 8.30 11.78 -11.33
C THR A 192 8.59 10.60 -10.41
N LEU A 193 7.57 9.82 -10.04
CA LEU A 193 7.67 8.83 -8.98
C LEU A 193 7.27 7.45 -9.48
N ASN A 194 8.20 6.50 -9.49
CA ASN A 194 7.92 5.10 -9.73
C ASN A 194 8.45 4.24 -8.58
N VAL A 195 7.97 2.99 -8.52
CA VAL A 195 8.32 2.04 -7.44
C VAL A 195 9.82 1.78 -7.34
N GLU A 196 10.54 1.80 -8.47
CA GLU A 196 11.98 1.60 -8.52
C GLU A 196 12.75 2.76 -7.86
N LEU A 197 12.38 4.01 -8.19
CA LEU A 197 12.95 5.22 -7.60
C LEU A 197 12.68 5.30 -6.09
N ILE A 198 11.47 4.95 -5.66
CA ILE A 198 11.16 4.88 -4.22
C ILE A 198 12.02 3.79 -3.57
N GLY A 199 12.09 2.62 -4.20
CA GLY A 199 12.85 1.46 -3.74
C GLY A 199 14.35 1.71 -3.57
N SER A 200 14.95 2.60 -4.37
CA SER A 200 16.37 2.96 -4.25
C SER A 200 16.69 3.82 -3.03
N HIS A 201 15.68 4.49 -2.45
CA HIS A 201 15.82 5.31 -1.25
C HIS A 201 15.45 4.56 0.04
N ILE A 202 14.97 3.32 -0.06
CA ILE A 202 14.63 2.51 1.12
C ILE A 202 15.92 2.13 1.85
N PRO A 203 15.99 2.33 3.19
CA PRO A 203 17.16 1.97 3.97
C PRO A 203 17.59 0.51 3.77
N ALA A 204 18.87 0.30 3.51
CA ALA A 204 19.42 -1.00 3.11
C ALA A 204 19.15 -2.08 4.16
N GLU A 205 19.17 -1.74 5.44
CA GLU A 205 18.89 -2.64 6.56
C GLU A 205 17.48 -3.24 6.48
N PHE A 206 16.48 -2.48 6.02
CA PHE A 206 15.12 -3.00 5.85
C PHE A 206 15.03 -3.91 4.63
N VAL A 207 15.73 -3.57 3.55
CA VAL A 207 15.81 -4.41 2.35
C VAL A 207 16.49 -5.74 2.65
N GLU A 208 17.61 -5.72 3.35
CA GLU A 208 18.33 -6.94 3.74
C GLU A 208 17.50 -7.80 4.70
N PHE A 209 16.83 -7.19 5.68
CA PHE A 209 16.00 -7.93 6.63
C PHE A 209 14.81 -8.59 5.94
N MET A 210 14.11 -7.84 5.07
CA MET A 210 13.02 -8.41 4.27
C MET A 210 13.51 -9.42 3.23
N GLY A 211 14.71 -9.22 2.67
CA GLY A 211 15.36 -10.17 1.76
C GLY A 211 15.67 -11.50 2.45
N LEU A 212 16.18 -11.45 3.68
CA LEU A 212 16.40 -12.61 4.54
C LEU A 212 15.09 -13.37 4.82
N LEU A 213 14.03 -12.65 5.19
CA LEU A 213 12.71 -13.25 5.42
C LEU A 213 12.10 -13.89 4.17
N ARG A 214 12.42 -13.35 2.99
CA ARG A 214 12.00 -13.90 1.70
C ARG A 214 12.80 -15.15 1.31
N ALA A 215 14.09 -15.19 1.63
CA ALA A 215 14.93 -16.37 1.44
C ALA A 215 14.56 -17.53 2.38
N SER A 216 13.98 -17.22 3.54
CA SER A 216 13.62 -18.22 4.54
C SER A 216 12.26 -18.89 4.25
N ALA A 217 12.28 -20.20 4.03
CA ALA A 217 11.08 -21.04 3.97
C ALA A 217 10.44 -21.33 5.35
N LYS A 218 11.15 -21.07 6.46
CA LYS A 218 10.73 -21.48 7.82
C LYS A 218 10.43 -20.31 8.78
N SER A 219 10.33 -19.08 8.29
CA SER A 219 10.15 -17.93 9.17
C SER A 219 8.85 -18.00 9.98
N GLY A 220 7.81 -18.69 9.48
CA GLY A 220 6.51 -18.81 10.15
C GLY A 220 5.77 -17.46 10.34
N LEU A 221 6.32 -16.39 9.76
CA LEU A 221 5.88 -15.02 9.95
C LEU A 221 5.02 -14.57 8.77
N SER A 222 3.97 -13.81 9.07
CA SER A 222 3.27 -13.05 8.04
C SER A 222 4.21 -11.96 7.52
N ARG A 223 4.84 -12.22 6.36
CA ARG A 223 5.72 -11.26 5.67
C ARG A 223 5.03 -9.91 5.51
N ARG A 224 3.73 -9.92 5.18
CA ARG A 224 2.94 -8.72 5.02
C ARG A 224 2.88 -7.86 6.28
N ASN A 225 2.65 -8.46 7.45
CA ASN A 225 2.59 -7.72 8.70
C ASN A 225 3.94 -7.04 9.05
N ILE A 226 5.05 -7.66 8.64
CA ILE A 226 6.39 -7.11 8.84
C ILE A 226 6.64 -5.97 7.86
N GLU A 227 6.26 -6.14 6.59
CA GLU A 227 6.32 -5.09 5.57
C GLU A 227 5.53 -3.84 6.00
N ASP A 228 4.30 -4.02 6.47
CA ASP A 228 3.45 -2.93 6.98
C ASP A 228 4.15 -2.22 8.16
N ARG A 229 4.73 -2.96 9.10
CA ARG A 229 5.45 -2.38 10.24
C ARG A 229 6.74 -1.65 9.86
N VAL A 230 7.49 -2.17 8.88
CA VAL A 230 8.67 -1.49 8.31
C VAL A 230 8.24 -0.16 7.69
N VAL A 231 7.15 -0.15 6.94
CA VAL A 231 6.61 1.06 6.33
C VAL A 231 6.13 2.05 7.38
N ASP A 232 5.37 1.61 8.39
CA ASP A 232 4.94 2.46 9.51
C ASP A 232 6.13 3.05 10.28
N ARG A 233 7.25 2.33 10.37
CA ARG A 233 8.49 2.86 10.93
C ARG A 233 9.07 3.95 10.02
N MET A 234 9.17 3.71 8.71
CA MET A 234 9.66 4.70 7.75
C MET A 234 8.83 5.99 7.74
N VAL A 235 7.50 5.87 7.87
CA VAL A 235 6.57 7.00 7.99
C VAL A 235 6.84 7.79 9.26
N ARG A 236 6.91 7.11 10.42
CA ARG A 236 7.16 7.75 11.73
C ARG A 236 8.50 8.46 11.80
N GLU A 237 9.54 7.86 11.21
CA GLU A 237 10.90 8.43 11.17
C GLU A 237 11.09 9.47 10.07
N ARG A 238 10.09 9.69 9.20
CA ARG A 238 10.21 10.60 8.04
C ARG A 238 11.47 10.31 7.20
N THR A 239 11.72 9.04 6.90
CA THR A 239 12.91 8.65 6.12
C THR A 239 12.94 9.34 4.76
N ALA A 240 14.11 9.43 4.13
CA ALA A 240 14.26 10.06 2.81
C ALA A 240 13.28 9.49 1.77
N ALA A 241 13.09 8.16 1.74
CA ALA A 241 12.11 7.51 0.88
C ALA A 241 10.68 8.00 1.13
N PHE A 242 10.26 8.12 2.41
CA PHE A 242 8.93 8.60 2.74
C PHE A 242 8.77 10.08 2.39
N SER A 243 9.69 10.93 2.83
CA SER A 243 9.60 12.38 2.65
C SER A 243 9.56 12.77 1.17
N MET A 244 10.48 12.24 0.36
CA MET A 244 10.47 12.45 -1.09
C MET A 244 9.15 12.00 -1.74
N THR A 245 8.67 10.81 -1.36
CA THR A 245 7.42 10.26 -1.92
C THR A 245 6.22 11.10 -1.53
N TYR A 246 6.11 11.45 -0.25
CA TYR A 246 5.03 12.25 0.30
C TYR A 246 4.99 13.64 -0.33
N ASP A 247 6.13 14.32 -0.47
CA ASP A 247 6.20 15.66 -1.07
C ASP A 247 5.80 15.64 -2.56
N ALA A 248 6.24 14.61 -3.30
CA ALA A 248 5.87 14.45 -4.71
C ALA A 248 4.37 14.20 -4.89
N VAL A 249 3.77 13.35 -4.06
CA VAL A 249 2.32 13.08 -4.05
C VAL A 249 1.55 14.34 -3.65
N LYS A 250 2.00 15.06 -2.63
CA LYS A 250 1.34 16.28 -2.14
C LYS A 250 1.30 17.38 -3.20
N ALA A 251 2.33 17.47 -4.04
CA ALA A 251 2.41 18.43 -5.13
C ALA A 251 1.63 18.02 -6.40
N ALA A 252 1.15 16.78 -6.46
CA ALA A 252 0.52 16.23 -7.66
C ALA A 252 -0.94 16.66 -7.85
N ALA A 253 -1.45 16.44 -9.06
CA ALA A 253 -2.86 16.61 -9.36
C ALA A 253 -3.66 15.39 -8.87
N TRP A 254 -4.83 15.70 -8.28
CA TRP A 254 -5.75 14.73 -7.72
C TRP A 254 -7.08 14.80 -8.46
N TYR A 255 -7.67 13.63 -8.70
CA TYR A 255 -8.87 13.45 -9.50
C TYR A 255 -9.85 12.50 -8.81
N VAL A 256 -11.12 12.62 -9.14
CA VAL A 256 -12.22 11.81 -8.63
C VAL A 256 -12.89 11.13 -9.80
N LEU A 257 -13.21 9.85 -9.62
CA LEU A 257 -14.02 9.04 -10.53
C LEU A 257 -15.08 8.31 -9.71
N SER A 258 -16.37 8.54 -9.96
CA SER A 258 -17.41 7.72 -9.34
C SER A 258 -17.45 6.32 -9.95
N ALA A 259 -17.82 5.32 -9.16
CA ALA A 259 -18.02 3.95 -9.65
C ALA A 259 -19.10 3.89 -10.74
N ARG A 260 -20.12 4.75 -10.66
CA ARG A 260 -21.16 4.85 -11.70
C ARG A 260 -20.60 5.40 -13.01
N LYS A 261 -19.83 6.49 -12.99
CA LYS A 261 -19.16 7.02 -14.19
C LYS A 261 -18.22 5.98 -14.79
N ALA A 262 -17.43 5.31 -13.94
CA ALA A 262 -16.50 4.27 -14.37
C ALA A 262 -17.22 3.12 -15.10
N ASP A 263 -18.37 2.66 -14.60
CA ASP A 263 -19.18 1.63 -15.26
C ASP A 263 -19.86 2.13 -16.53
N ASN A 264 -20.41 3.35 -16.53
CA ASN A 264 -21.01 3.95 -17.72
C ASN A 264 -19.98 4.05 -18.86
N LEU A 265 -18.78 4.53 -18.56
CA LEU A 265 -17.67 4.60 -19.51
C LEU A 265 -17.20 3.20 -19.93
N LEU A 266 -17.08 2.26 -19.00
CA LEU A 266 -16.70 0.89 -19.32
C LEU A 266 -17.69 0.25 -20.30
N ARG A 267 -19.00 0.45 -20.12
CA ARG A 267 -20.02 -0.06 -21.04
C ARG A 267 -20.00 0.65 -22.39
N GLY A 268 -19.84 1.97 -22.39
CA GLY A 268 -19.86 2.79 -23.60
C GLY A 268 -18.60 2.67 -24.47
N LEU A 269 -17.44 2.45 -23.84
CA LEU A 269 -16.12 2.45 -24.48
C LEU A 269 -15.39 1.11 -24.35
N LEU A 270 -16.14 0.03 -24.07
CA LEU A 270 -15.58 -1.30 -23.79
C LEU A 270 -14.54 -1.74 -24.82
N PHE A 271 -14.89 -1.63 -26.09
CA PHE A 271 -14.03 -2.06 -27.19
C PHE A 271 -12.95 -1.04 -27.54
N ASP A 272 -13.06 0.21 -27.10
CA ASP A 272 -12.09 1.27 -27.41
C ASP A 272 -10.98 1.31 -26.37
N ARG A 273 -11.36 1.24 -25.09
CA ARG A 273 -10.50 1.52 -23.93
C ARG A 273 -10.12 0.28 -23.11
N VAL A 274 -10.70 -0.89 -23.36
CA VAL A 274 -10.24 -2.17 -22.78
C VAL A 274 -9.44 -2.95 -23.83
N TYR A 275 -8.16 -2.59 -23.99
CA TYR A 275 -7.28 -3.15 -25.02
C TYR A 275 -7.21 -4.68 -25.01
N ALA A 276 -7.27 -5.28 -23.82
CA ALA A 276 -7.21 -6.72 -23.65
C ALA A 276 -8.30 -7.48 -24.43
N LEU A 277 -9.47 -6.88 -24.65
CA LEU A 277 -10.56 -7.49 -25.43
C LEU A 277 -10.26 -7.53 -26.94
N LYS A 278 -9.32 -6.72 -27.43
CA LYS A 278 -8.84 -6.73 -28.81
C LYS A 278 -7.87 -7.88 -29.08
N ILE A 279 -7.33 -8.52 -28.03
CA ILE A 279 -6.34 -9.59 -28.14
C ILE A 279 -7.01 -10.95 -28.00
N ARG A 280 -6.98 -11.74 -29.09
CA ARG A 280 -7.45 -13.12 -29.06
C ARG A 280 -6.57 -13.95 -28.13
N GLY A 281 -7.19 -14.59 -27.12
CA GLY A 281 -6.48 -15.43 -26.16
C GLY A 281 -5.67 -14.65 -25.11
N PHE A 282 -6.01 -13.38 -24.86
CA PHE A 282 -5.32 -12.50 -23.89
C PHE A 282 -4.98 -13.21 -22.56
N ALA A 283 -5.95 -13.90 -21.95
CA ALA A 283 -5.73 -14.58 -20.67
C ALA A 283 -4.63 -15.66 -20.72
N GLN A 284 -4.47 -16.35 -21.85
CA GLN A 284 -3.41 -17.35 -22.05
C GLN A 284 -2.06 -16.66 -22.33
N GLN A 285 -2.06 -15.65 -23.21
CA GLN A 285 -0.85 -14.94 -23.62
C GLN A 285 -0.22 -14.13 -22.46
N PHE A 286 -1.06 -13.52 -21.62
CA PHE A 286 -0.63 -12.65 -20.52
C PHE A 286 -0.83 -13.28 -19.15
N ARG A 287 -0.85 -14.62 -19.06
CA ARG A 287 -0.86 -15.38 -17.78
C ARG A 287 -1.91 -14.88 -16.78
N ARG A 288 -3.14 -14.63 -17.24
CA ARG A 288 -4.25 -14.08 -16.45
C ARG A 288 -4.01 -12.67 -15.88
N ALA A 289 -3.31 -11.82 -16.63
CA ALA A 289 -3.23 -10.39 -16.33
C ALA A 289 -4.61 -9.76 -16.12
N GLU A 290 -4.66 -8.70 -15.31
CA GLU A 290 -5.90 -7.96 -15.05
C GLU A 290 -6.44 -7.34 -16.35
N LEU A 291 -7.77 -7.31 -16.48
CA LEU A 291 -8.45 -6.59 -17.56
C LEU A 291 -8.66 -5.14 -17.11
N ASP A 292 -7.90 -4.23 -17.69
CA ASP A 292 -7.94 -2.81 -17.33
C ASP A 292 -8.74 -1.97 -18.32
N MET A 293 -9.60 -1.11 -17.76
CA MET A 293 -10.23 0.00 -18.46
C MET A 293 -9.34 1.24 -18.35
N HIS A 294 -9.13 1.93 -19.45
CA HIS A 294 -8.27 3.12 -19.51
C HIS A 294 -9.12 4.38 -19.58
N PHE A 295 -8.87 5.31 -18.66
CA PHE A 295 -9.59 6.57 -18.50
C PHE A 295 -8.70 7.76 -18.84
N SER A 296 -9.28 8.81 -19.41
CA SER A 296 -8.68 10.14 -19.53
C SER A 296 -8.75 10.87 -18.19
N LEU A 297 -7.61 11.26 -17.61
CA LEU A 297 -7.59 12.06 -16.39
C LEU A 297 -8.29 13.42 -16.58
N LYS A 298 -8.19 13.99 -17.78
CA LYS A 298 -8.76 15.29 -18.12
C LYS A 298 -10.24 15.23 -18.50
N ASP A 299 -10.62 14.25 -19.31
CA ASP A 299 -11.94 14.23 -19.96
C ASP A 299 -12.93 13.31 -19.24
N ASP A 300 -12.44 12.27 -18.54
CA ASP A 300 -13.30 11.29 -17.86
C ASP A 300 -13.48 11.56 -16.36
N LEU A 301 -12.51 12.25 -15.72
CA LEU A 301 -12.45 12.47 -14.28
C LEU A 301 -12.64 13.96 -13.90
N VAL A 302 -13.03 14.20 -12.65
CA VAL A 302 -13.16 15.55 -12.08
C VAL A 302 -12.00 15.86 -11.15
N ALA A 303 -11.45 17.08 -11.20
CA ALA A 303 -10.40 17.49 -10.27
C ALA A 303 -10.90 17.43 -8.81
N LEU A 304 -10.08 16.89 -7.89
CA LEU A 304 -10.46 16.74 -6.48
C LEU A 304 -10.86 18.08 -5.83
N ARG A 305 -10.11 19.15 -6.11
CA ARG A 305 -10.44 20.47 -5.58
C ARG A 305 -11.85 20.92 -6.00
N GLN A 306 -12.18 20.81 -7.29
CA GLN A 306 -13.50 21.13 -7.81
C GLN A 306 -14.60 20.28 -7.16
N PHE A 307 -14.33 18.99 -6.95
CA PHE A 307 -15.27 18.09 -6.27
C PHE A 307 -15.51 18.51 -4.81
N LEU A 308 -14.45 18.83 -4.06
CA LEU A 308 -14.58 19.29 -2.67
C LEU A 308 -15.22 20.68 -2.56
N GLU A 309 -14.90 21.60 -3.48
CA GLU A 309 -15.57 22.91 -3.59
C GLU A 309 -17.07 22.74 -3.82
N THR A 310 -17.46 21.84 -4.73
CA THR A 310 -18.88 21.51 -4.97
C THR A 310 -19.54 20.96 -3.72
N LEU A 311 -18.88 20.07 -2.99
CA LEU A 311 -19.40 19.54 -1.72
C LEU A 311 -19.61 20.65 -0.68
N ARG A 312 -18.64 21.56 -0.56
CA ARG A 312 -18.68 22.66 0.40
C ARG A 312 -19.74 23.71 0.05
N GLU A 313 -19.87 24.05 -1.22
CA GLU A 313 -20.69 25.19 -1.67
C GLU A 313 -22.12 24.78 -2.04
N GLN A 314 -22.30 23.58 -2.59
CA GLN A 314 -23.60 23.08 -3.08
C GLN A 314 -24.17 21.96 -2.20
N GLY A 315 -23.36 21.43 -1.28
CA GLY A 315 -23.79 20.48 -0.26
C GLY A 315 -23.85 19.02 -0.73
N GLN A 316 -24.02 18.13 0.25
CA GLN A 316 -23.99 16.67 0.06
C GLN A 316 -25.03 16.14 -0.94
N THR A 317 -26.21 16.76 -1.04
CA THR A 317 -27.30 16.27 -1.89
C THR A 317 -26.96 16.41 -3.37
N VAL A 318 -26.34 17.54 -3.75
CA VAL A 318 -25.92 17.78 -5.13
C VAL A 318 -24.81 16.80 -5.52
N VAL A 319 -23.79 16.67 -4.66
CA VAL A 319 -22.69 15.71 -4.88
C VAL A 319 -23.21 14.28 -4.98
N ALA A 320 -24.09 13.85 -4.09
CA ALA A 320 -24.68 12.50 -4.15
C ALA A 320 -25.43 12.27 -5.48
N SER A 321 -26.17 13.26 -5.97
CA SER A 321 -26.86 13.17 -7.26
C SER A 321 -25.87 13.07 -8.43
N MET A 322 -24.78 13.83 -8.40
CA MET A 322 -23.72 13.76 -9.42
C MET A 322 -23.05 12.38 -9.44
N LEU A 323 -22.74 11.83 -8.27
CA LEU A 323 -22.14 10.49 -8.12
C LEU A 323 -23.08 9.39 -8.63
N GLU A 324 -24.37 9.44 -8.28
CA GLU A 324 -25.36 8.44 -8.72
C GLU A 324 -25.70 8.53 -10.21
N ARG A 325 -25.60 9.73 -10.81
CA ARG A 325 -25.75 9.91 -12.25
C ARG A 325 -24.49 9.57 -13.03
N GLY A 326 -23.36 9.41 -12.34
CA GLY A 326 -22.07 9.18 -12.99
C GLY A 326 -21.61 10.39 -13.81
N THR A 327 -21.72 11.60 -13.23
CA THR A 327 -21.19 12.84 -13.84
C THR A 327 -19.85 13.27 -13.23
N VAL A 328 -19.33 12.47 -12.29
CA VAL A 328 -18.05 12.63 -11.58
C VAL A 328 -17.27 11.35 -11.74
#